data_AF-A0A4R1W591-F1
#
_entry.id   AF-A0A4R1W591-F1
#
_cell.length_a   1.000
_cell.length_b   1.000
_cell.length_c   1.000
_cell.angle_alpha   90.00
_cell.angle_beta   90.00
_cell.angle_gamma   90.00
#
_symmetry.space_group_name_H-M   'P 1'
#
loop_
_entity.id
_entity.type
_entity.pdbx_description
1 polymer ?
#
loop_
_entity_poly.entity_id
_entity_poly.type
_entity_poly.pdbx_seq_one_letter_code
_entity_poly.pdbx_strand_id
1 'polypeptide(L)'
;NTRRAALVPADMEWSDIGNWHALHEALDRDAQGNAVRGAGEAELVDCRNVLVDSDGPRVSVIGLENVVVVVDGNDILVTTVQGVQKVGKLSGAVNQ
;
A
#
# COMPACT_ATOMS: atom_id res chain seq x y z
N ASN A 1 -4.09 21.27 -27.22
CA ASN A 1 -5.36 20.52 -27.29
C ASN A 1 -5.22 19.48 -28.40
N THR A 2 -4.93 18.23 -28.07
CA THR A 2 -4.70 17.16 -29.07
C THR A 2 -5.89 16.20 -29.11
N ARG A 3 -6.27 15.73 -30.30
CA ARG A 3 -7.45 14.88 -30.53
C ARG A 3 -7.12 13.39 -30.69
N ARG A 4 -5.90 12.99 -30.33
CA ARG A 4 -5.43 11.60 -30.40
C ARG A 4 -4.63 11.33 -29.12
N ALA A 5 -5.31 10.81 -28.11
CA ALA A 5 -4.69 10.33 -26.88
C ALA A 5 -5.10 8.87 -26.72
N ALA A 6 -4.12 8.03 -26.38
CA ALA A 6 -4.31 6.66 -25.93
C ALA A 6 -3.40 6.45 -24.73
N LEU A 7 -3.87 5.71 -23.73
CA LEU A 7 -3.25 5.49 -22.42
C LEU A 7 -3.24 3.99 -22.16
N VAL A 8 -2.07 3.37 -22.04
CA VAL A 8 -1.69 2.08 -21.41
C VAL A 8 -0.15 1.99 -21.59
N PRO A 9 0.70 1.45 -20.70
CA PRO A 9 0.53 0.89 -19.35
C PRO A 9 1.19 1.76 -18.28
N ALA A 10 0.91 1.48 -17.01
CA ALA A 10 1.65 2.03 -15.87
C ALA A 10 2.35 0.88 -15.16
N ASP A 11 3.68 0.82 -15.28
CA ASP A 11 4.52 0.19 -14.27
C ASP A 11 4.49 1.16 -13.08
N MET A 12 3.90 0.75 -11.97
CA MET A 12 3.83 1.59 -10.78
C MET A 12 5.19 1.59 -10.09
N GLU A 13 6.16 2.29 -10.72
CA GLU A 13 7.21 2.98 -9.99
C GLU A 13 6.53 3.62 -8.79
N TRP A 14 7.08 3.48 -7.58
CA TRP A 14 6.54 4.03 -6.33
C TRP A 14 6.45 5.57 -6.43
N SER A 15 5.45 6.01 -7.19
CA SER A 15 5.37 7.31 -7.84
C SER A 15 4.32 8.06 -7.07
N ASP A 16 4.81 8.97 -6.25
CA ASP A 16 3.99 9.90 -5.50
C ASP A 16 2.83 9.24 -4.77
N ILE A 17 3.25 8.62 -3.68
CA ILE A 17 2.63 8.50 -2.37
C ILE A 17 2.04 9.86 -1.84
N GLY A 18 1.48 10.68 -2.73
CA GLY A 18 0.70 11.85 -2.39
C GLY A 18 -0.66 11.49 -1.82
N ASN A 19 -1.08 10.22 -1.84
CA ASN A 19 -2.40 9.90 -1.29
C ASN A 19 -2.65 8.46 -0.79
N TRP A 20 -1.71 7.84 -0.06
CA TRP A 20 -2.09 6.65 0.75
C TRP A 20 -3.23 6.96 1.70
N HIS A 21 -3.33 8.22 2.16
CA HIS A 21 -4.45 8.66 2.95
C HIS A 21 -5.76 8.52 2.18
N ALA A 22 -5.89 9.05 0.96
CA ALA A 22 -7.12 8.83 0.19
C ALA A 22 -7.30 7.40 -0.27
N LEU A 23 -6.24 6.62 -0.50
CA LEU A 23 -6.41 5.20 -0.78
C LEU A 23 -7.01 4.50 0.45
N HIS A 24 -6.47 4.76 1.63
CA HIS A 24 -6.97 4.22 2.89
C HIS A 24 -8.40 4.71 3.21
N GLU A 25 -8.73 5.96 2.89
CA GLU A 25 -10.09 6.50 3.01
C GLU A 25 -11.07 5.93 1.97
N ALA A 26 -10.59 5.59 0.78
CA ALA A 26 -11.40 5.04 -0.31
C ALA A 26 -11.64 3.53 -0.16
N LEU A 27 -10.87 2.84 0.69
CA LEU A 27 -11.05 1.43 0.98
C LEU A 27 -12.10 1.20 2.06
N ASP A 28 -12.79 0.07 1.97
CA ASP A 28 -13.64 -0.42 3.03
C ASP A 28 -12.79 -0.75 4.26
N ARG A 29 -13.19 -0.19 5.40
CA ARG A 29 -12.46 -0.29 6.66
C ARG A 29 -13.27 -0.99 7.73
N ASP A 30 -12.59 -1.72 8.59
CA ASP A 30 -13.17 -2.24 9.81
C ASP A 30 -13.42 -1.13 10.85
N ALA A 31 -14.01 -1.49 11.99
CA ALA A 31 -14.31 -0.56 13.07
C ALA A 31 -13.06 0.08 13.71
N GLN A 32 -11.87 -0.51 13.54
CA GLN A 32 -10.60 0.03 14.02
C GLN A 32 -9.84 0.81 12.94
N GLY A 33 -10.46 1.00 11.77
CA GLY A 33 -9.88 1.71 10.63
C GLY A 33 -8.88 0.87 9.84
N ASN A 34 -8.83 -0.44 10.05
CA ASN A 34 -7.96 -1.30 9.25
C ASN A 34 -8.57 -1.57 7.88
N ALA A 35 -7.72 -1.67 6.86
CA ALA A 35 -8.11 -1.99 5.50
C ALA A 35 -7.22 -3.11 4.96
N VAL A 36 -7.82 -4.02 4.20
CA VAL A 36 -7.14 -5.11 3.51
C VAL A 36 -7.51 -5.04 2.04
N ARG A 37 -6.51 -5.10 1.17
CA ARG A 37 -6.64 -5.08 -0.28
C ARG A 37 -5.75 -6.17 -0.90
N GLY A 38 -6.14 -6.63 -2.09
CA GLY A 38 -5.34 -7.52 -2.92
C GLY A 38 -5.87 -8.95 -2.92
N ALA A 39 -5.11 -9.86 -3.55
CA ALA A 39 -5.46 -11.26 -3.70
C ALA A 39 -4.95 -12.14 -2.54
N GLY A 40 -3.99 -11.63 -1.75
CA GLY A 40 -3.45 -12.31 -0.59
C GLY A 40 -4.37 -12.25 0.63
N GLU A 41 -4.26 -13.25 1.51
CA GLU A 41 -4.95 -13.24 2.80
C GLU A 41 -4.25 -12.29 3.79
N ALA A 42 -5.03 -11.56 4.59
CA ALA A 42 -4.49 -10.78 5.69
C ALA A 42 -5.21 -11.09 7.01
N GLU A 43 -4.42 -11.24 8.07
CA GLU A 43 -4.92 -11.41 9.45
C GLU A 43 -4.40 -10.28 10.32
N LEU A 44 -5.32 -9.57 10.97
CA LEU A 44 -5.01 -8.44 11.85
C LEU A 44 -5.55 -8.70 13.25
N VAL A 45 -4.66 -8.66 14.24
CA VAL A 45 -5.00 -8.85 15.66
C VAL A 45 -4.51 -7.64 16.44
N ASP A 46 -5.37 -7.05 17.26
CA ASP A 46 -5.03 -5.86 18.06
C ASP A 46 -4.40 -4.72 17.24
N CYS A 47 -4.91 -4.50 16.02
CA CYS A 47 -4.40 -3.48 15.09
C CYS A 47 -5.37 -2.30 14.95
N ARG A 48 -4.81 -1.10 14.71
CA ARG A 48 -5.57 0.13 14.46
C ARG A 48 -4.99 0.89 13.28
N ASN A 49 -5.84 1.32 12.35
CA ASN A 49 -5.42 2.12 11.21
C ASN A 49 -4.28 1.44 10.41
N VAL A 50 -4.35 0.12 10.25
CA VAL A 50 -3.39 -0.67 9.47
C VAL A 50 -3.94 -0.90 8.07
N LEU A 51 -3.12 -0.65 7.05
CA LEU A 51 -3.41 -1.02 5.66
C LEU A 51 -2.52 -2.19 5.26
N VAL A 52 -3.12 -3.25 4.74
CA VAL A 52 -2.40 -4.34 4.07
C VAL A 52 -2.84 -4.38 2.62
N ASP A 53 -1.89 -4.30 1.69
CA ASP A 53 -2.10 -4.56 0.26
C ASP A 53 -1.18 -5.71 -0.14
N SER A 54 -1.74 -6.86 -0.52
CA SER A 54 -0.94 -8.05 -0.86
C SER A 54 -1.43 -8.71 -2.14
N ASP A 55 -0.53 -8.90 -3.10
CA ASP A 55 -0.82 -9.55 -4.38
C ASP A 55 -0.83 -11.09 -4.33
N GLY A 56 -0.50 -11.71 -3.19
CA GLY A 56 -0.56 -13.17 -3.05
C GLY A 56 -0.20 -13.72 -1.67
N PRO A 57 0.96 -13.37 -1.08
CA PRO A 57 1.39 -13.92 0.19
C PRO A 57 0.44 -13.57 1.35
N ARG A 58 0.31 -14.49 2.30
CA ARG A 58 -0.41 -14.24 3.56
C ARG A 58 0.36 -13.24 4.42
N VAL A 59 -0.32 -12.19 4.89
CA VAL A 59 0.25 -11.17 5.78
C VAL A 59 -0.44 -11.25 7.15
N SER A 60 0.33 -11.41 8.21
CA SER A 60 -0.18 -11.37 9.58
C SER A 60 0.38 -10.16 10.32
N VAL A 61 -0.48 -9.33 10.89
CA VAL A 61 -0.11 -8.12 11.63
C VAL A 61 -0.71 -8.19 13.03
N ILE A 62 0.11 -7.96 14.05
CA ILE A 62 -0.31 -8.04 15.45
C ILE A 62 0.19 -6.82 16.22
N GLY A 63 -0.72 -6.13 16.92
CA GLY A 63 -0.37 -5.07 17.87
C GLY A 63 0.18 -3.79 17.26
N LEU A 64 0.00 -3.57 15.94
CA LEU A 64 0.52 -2.39 15.25
C LEU A 64 -0.56 -1.34 15.00
N GLU A 65 -0.13 -0.08 15.03
CA GLU A 65 -0.99 1.05 14.74
C GLU A 65 -0.37 1.97 13.68
N ASN A 66 -1.19 2.47 12.75
CA ASN A 66 -0.79 3.45 11.71
C ASN A 66 0.32 2.94 10.78
N VAL A 67 0.26 1.65 10.43
CA VAL A 67 1.24 0.97 9.57
C VAL A 67 0.61 0.61 8.23
N VAL A 68 1.43 0.70 7.18
CA VAL A 68 1.11 0.26 5.83
C VAL A 68 2.06 -0.88 5.49
N VAL A 69 1.48 -1.99 5.04
CA VAL A 69 2.18 -3.16 4.51
C VAL A 69 1.77 -3.32 3.05
N VAL A 70 2.74 -3.32 2.14
CA VAL A 70 2.52 -3.57 0.72
C VAL A 70 3.39 -4.74 0.30
N VAL A 71 2.80 -5.72 -0.38
CA VAL A 71 3.47 -6.86 -0.99
C VAL A 71 3.16 -6.84 -2.48
N ASP A 72 4.21 -6.72 -3.28
CA ASP A 72 4.16 -6.70 -4.74
C ASP A 72 5.29 -7.57 -5.30
N GLY A 73 4.93 -8.76 -5.80
CA GLY A 73 5.86 -9.76 -6.26
C GLY A 73 6.82 -10.23 -5.17
N ASN A 74 8.10 -9.85 -5.29
CA ASN A 74 9.15 -10.20 -4.34
C ASN A 74 9.51 -9.06 -3.37
N ASP A 75 8.84 -7.92 -3.50
CA ASP A 75 9.16 -6.73 -2.72
C ASP A 75 8.08 -6.51 -1.66
N ILE A 76 8.56 -6.15 -0.47
CA ILE A 76 7.72 -5.93 0.71
C ILE A 76 8.08 -4.57 1.27
N LEU A 77 7.13 -3.63 1.26
CA LEU A 77 7.24 -2.40 2.01
C LEU A 77 6.48 -2.51 3.33
N VAL A 78 7.16 -2.18 4.42
CA VAL A 78 6.52 -1.91 5.72
C VAL A 78 6.93 -0.53 6.17
N THR A 79 5.95 0.32 6.44
CA THR A 79 6.22 1.70 6.89
C THR A 79 5.05 2.28 7.64
N THR A 80 5.27 3.37 8.35
CA THR A 80 4.17 4.15 8.92
C THR A 80 3.60 5.09 7.86
N VAL A 81 2.36 5.56 8.08
CA VAL A 81 1.73 6.59 7.21
C VAL A 81 2.60 7.86 7.08
N GLN A 82 3.43 8.17 8.09
CA GLN A 82 4.37 9.30 8.05
C GLN A 82 5.66 8.95 7.29
N GLY A 83 6.10 7.71 7.39
CA GLY A 83 7.32 7.21 6.75
C GLY A 83 7.18 7.10 5.24
N VAL A 84 5.96 7.11 4.71
CA VAL A 84 5.78 6.85 3.29
C VAL A 84 6.40 7.91 2.38
N GLN A 85 6.50 9.16 2.84
CA GLN A 85 7.24 10.23 2.14
C GLN A 85 8.75 9.94 1.95
N LYS A 86 9.28 8.92 2.62
CA LYS A 86 10.71 8.53 2.56
C LYS A 86 10.95 7.30 1.68
N VAL A 87 9.92 6.69 1.09
CA VAL A 87 10.07 5.45 0.30
C VAL A 87 10.96 5.64 -0.92
N GLY A 88 10.92 6.80 -1.58
CA GLY A 88 11.83 7.13 -2.68
C GLY A 88 13.32 7.19 -2.30
N LYS A 89 13.67 7.02 -1.01
CA LYS A 89 15.07 6.86 -0.57
C LYS A 89 15.55 5.40 -0.58
N LEU A 90 14.66 4.44 -0.80
CA LEU A 90 14.99 3.02 -0.85
C LEU A 90 15.50 2.68 -2.26
N SER A 91 16.68 2.06 -2.34
CA SER A 91 17.28 1.67 -3.62
C SER A 91 16.51 0.59 -4.38
N GLY A 92 15.68 -0.20 -3.69
CA GLY A 92 14.83 -1.24 -4.29
C GLY A 92 13.51 -0.72 -4.85
N ALA A 93 13.01 0.42 -4.35
CA ALA A 93 11.73 1.01 -4.77
C ALA A 93 11.79 1.77 -6.11
N VAL A 94 12.97 1.81 -6.74
CA VAL A 94 13.28 2.65 -7.93
C VAL A 94 13.17 1.86 -9.24
N ASN A 95 13.00 0.52 -9.21
CA ASN A 95 13.01 -0.33 -10.40
C ASN A 95 11.87 -1.38 -10.43
N GLN A 96 10.73 -1.09 -9.82
CA GLN A 96 9.51 -1.88 -9.98
C GLN A 96 8.43 -1.04 -10.63
#